data_AF-A0A4R1YA49-F1
#
_entry.id   AF-A0A4R1YA49-F1
#
_cell.length_a   1.000
_cell.length_b   1.000
_cell.length_c   1.000
_cell.angle_alpha   90.00
_cell.angle_beta   90.00
_cell.angle_gamma   90.00
#
_symmetry.space_group_name_H-M   'P 1'
#
loop_
_entity.id
_entity.type
_entity.pdbx_description
1 polymer ?
#
loop_
_entity_poly.entity_id
_entity_poly.type
_entity_poly.pdbx_seq_one_letter_code
_entity_poly.pdbx_strand_id
1 'polypeptide(L)'
;MRIKTLLLTGLLSSALLIQGCTAMLWSTEGPLRFGGDLTREESKPGRVVKQDQLRGFVQVQSPDNPAATQLMVVGKDHAYLMQQGQDQAKALIDSGLDVSQWRVSLNKNNDFKLNFYLQEPKKDAPQQLNFNTQMVFYFNQANPTSQQLIALDKIGAKLSDIEVENGLTIHVYSMVVDFNGQVVGLNKQLRAIKYQQFSRDYPIVMYSPNKSVTHVNYGTLFKQIALTPFTLIGDVVLVPLLFISGVL
;
A
#
# COMPACT_ATOMS: atom_id res chain seq x y z
N MET A 1 -11.99 -27.70 61.63
CA MET A 1 -12.30 -27.70 60.17
C MET A 1 -11.82 -26.44 59.43
N ARG A 2 -11.63 -25.28 60.08
CA ARG A 2 -11.28 -24.00 59.40
C ARG A 2 -9.81 -23.84 58.97
N ILE A 3 -8.87 -24.51 59.63
CA ILE A 3 -7.42 -24.40 59.32
C ILE A 3 -7.07 -25.12 58.01
N LYS A 4 -7.70 -26.27 57.73
CA LYS A 4 -7.46 -27.03 56.49
C LYS A 4 -7.97 -26.27 55.25
N THR A 5 -9.09 -25.55 55.37
CA THR A 5 -9.64 -24.74 54.27
C THR A 5 -8.81 -23.47 54.03
N LEU A 6 -8.31 -22.82 55.08
CA LEU A 6 -7.40 -21.66 55.00
C LEU A 6 -6.02 -22.02 54.41
N LEU A 7 -5.49 -23.20 54.73
CA LEU A 7 -4.26 -23.72 54.13
C LEU A 7 -4.46 -24.08 52.65
N LEU A 8 -5.60 -24.66 52.28
CA LEU A 8 -5.89 -25.00 50.88
C LEU A 8 -6.12 -23.75 50.02
N THR A 9 -6.86 -22.75 50.51
CA THR A 9 -7.05 -21.49 49.79
C THR A 9 -5.77 -20.65 49.75
N GLY A 10 -4.96 -20.67 50.81
CA GLY A 10 -3.62 -20.11 50.81
C GLY A 10 -2.72 -20.73 49.73
N LEU A 11 -2.64 -22.07 49.69
CA LEU A 11 -1.85 -22.82 48.70
C LEU A 11 -2.31 -22.57 47.26
N LEU A 12 -3.62 -22.55 47.00
CA LEU A 12 -4.18 -22.27 45.66
C LEU A 12 -3.89 -20.84 45.20
N SER A 13 -3.96 -19.87 46.12
CA SER A 13 -3.68 -18.46 45.83
C SER A 13 -2.20 -18.24 45.55
N SER A 14 -1.31 -18.90 46.29
CA SER A 14 0.13 -18.91 45.99
C SER A 14 0.43 -19.63 44.67
N ALA A 15 -0.22 -20.75 44.35
CA ALA A 15 0.00 -21.45 43.07
C ALA A 15 -0.42 -20.62 41.83
N LEU A 16 -1.39 -19.72 41.99
CA LEU A 16 -1.82 -18.79 40.93
C LEU A 16 -0.94 -17.53 40.84
N LEU A 17 -0.23 -17.15 41.91
CA LEU A 17 0.70 -16.01 41.94
C LEU A 17 2.16 -16.41 41.60
N ILE A 18 2.52 -17.69 41.73
CA ILE A 18 3.83 -18.30 41.41
C ILE A 18 4.02 -18.54 39.89
N GLN A 19 3.35 -17.78 39.04
CA GLN A 19 3.63 -17.81 37.59
C GLN A 19 3.84 -16.41 37.01
N GLY A 20 4.01 -15.38 37.85
CA GLY A 20 4.07 -13.99 37.41
C GLY A 20 5.24 -13.70 36.46
N CYS A 21 6.47 -14.05 36.85
CA CYS A 21 7.66 -13.80 36.05
C CYS A 21 7.69 -14.65 34.78
N THR A 22 7.31 -15.93 34.87
CA THR A 22 7.24 -16.81 33.69
C THR A 22 6.11 -16.39 32.76
N ALA A 23 4.94 -15.99 33.27
CA ALA A 23 3.85 -15.46 32.45
C ALA A 23 4.23 -14.13 31.78
N MET A 24 4.93 -13.22 32.47
CA MET A 24 5.41 -11.97 31.86
C MET A 24 6.53 -12.20 30.83
N LEU A 25 7.34 -13.25 30.99
CA LEU A 25 8.32 -13.67 29.98
C LEU A 25 7.64 -14.20 28.70
N TRP A 26 6.52 -14.89 28.82
CA TRP A 26 5.79 -15.48 27.68
C TRP A 26 4.61 -14.62 27.19
N SER A 27 4.31 -13.50 27.84
CA SER A 27 3.16 -12.65 27.49
C SER A 27 3.32 -11.99 26.12
N THR A 28 2.29 -12.14 25.28
CA THR A 28 2.17 -11.50 23.97
C THR A 28 1.36 -10.20 23.99
N GLU A 29 0.81 -9.79 25.13
CA GLU A 29 -0.03 -8.58 25.25
C GLU A 29 0.20 -7.83 26.58
N GLY A 30 -0.13 -6.54 26.61
CA GLY A 30 -0.08 -5.70 27.82
C GLY A 30 1.24 -4.95 28.09
N PRO A 31 1.32 -4.17 29.19
CA PRO A 31 2.45 -3.28 29.48
C PRO A 31 3.70 -4.00 30.05
N LEU A 32 3.59 -5.26 30.48
CA LEU A 32 4.67 -6.03 31.10
C LEU A 32 5.10 -7.21 30.21
N ARG A 33 5.62 -6.89 29.01
CA ARG A 33 6.10 -7.89 28.03
C ARG A 33 7.63 -7.96 28.06
N PHE A 34 8.19 -8.79 28.94
CA PHE A 34 9.66 -8.92 29.07
C PHE A 34 10.27 -9.84 28.00
N GLY A 35 9.48 -10.74 27.42
CA GLY A 35 9.92 -11.68 26.41
C GLY A 35 10.15 -11.10 25.02
N GLY A 36 9.54 -9.97 24.68
CA GLY A 36 9.51 -9.43 23.32
C GLY A 36 8.60 -10.22 22.37
N ASP A 37 8.53 -9.78 21.11
CA ASP A 37 7.65 -10.40 20.10
C ASP A 37 8.20 -11.74 19.60
N LEU A 38 7.40 -12.80 19.76
CA LEU A 38 7.68 -14.16 19.27
C LEU A 38 7.48 -14.31 17.76
N THR A 39 6.74 -13.38 17.17
CA THR A 39 6.50 -13.33 15.73
C THR A 39 7.04 -12.04 15.17
N ARG A 40 7.66 -12.13 14.00
CA ARG A 40 8.07 -10.97 13.22
C ARG A 40 7.27 -10.98 11.92
N GLU A 41 6.60 -9.88 11.64
CA GLU A 41 6.04 -9.64 10.32
C GLU A 41 7.13 -9.15 9.38
N GLU A 42 7.24 -9.80 8.23
CA GLU A 42 8.09 -9.37 7.13
C GLU A 42 7.19 -9.03 5.94
N SER A 43 7.25 -7.78 5.48
CA SER A 43 6.58 -7.38 4.25
C SER A 43 7.46 -7.74 3.06
N LYS A 44 6.93 -8.60 2.18
CA LYS A 44 7.56 -8.94 0.91
C LYS A 44 6.95 -8.10 -0.21
N PRO A 45 7.78 -7.38 -0.98
CA PRO A 45 7.27 -6.55 -2.07
C PRO A 45 6.60 -7.42 -3.13
N GLY A 46 5.57 -6.86 -3.75
CA GLY A 46 4.91 -7.44 -4.90
C GLY A 46 5.90 -7.79 -6.02
N ARG A 47 5.63 -8.88 -6.74
CA ARG A 47 6.42 -9.29 -7.91
C ARG A 47 5.68 -8.88 -9.18
N VAL A 48 6.43 -8.66 -10.26
CA VAL A 48 5.83 -8.46 -11.58
C VAL A 48 5.04 -9.73 -11.95
N VAL A 49 3.74 -9.57 -12.19
CA VAL A 49 2.85 -10.65 -12.62
C VAL A 49 2.53 -10.57 -14.10
N LYS A 50 2.54 -9.36 -14.66
CA LYS A 50 2.20 -9.14 -16.06
C LYS A 50 2.77 -7.82 -16.57
N GLN A 51 3.04 -7.77 -17.87
CA GLN A 51 3.36 -6.56 -18.59
C GLN A 51 2.32 -6.34 -19.69
N ASP A 52 1.98 -5.09 -19.93
CA ASP A 52 1.09 -4.63 -21.00
C ASP A 52 1.69 -3.35 -21.61
N GLN A 53 1.08 -2.82 -22.66
CA GLN A 53 1.53 -1.61 -23.33
C GLN A 53 0.36 -0.65 -23.43
N LEU A 54 0.53 0.54 -22.85
CA LEU A 54 -0.42 1.62 -22.94
C LEU A 54 -0.56 2.09 -24.39
N ARG A 55 -1.79 2.11 -24.90
CA ARG A 55 -2.10 2.61 -26.24
C ARG A 55 -2.76 3.99 -26.22
N GLY A 56 -3.55 4.27 -25.19
CA GLY A 56 -4.30 5.52 -25.13
C GLY A 56 -5.35 5.54 -24.04
N PHE A 57 -6.19 6.55 -24.09
CA PHE A 57 -7.34 6.70 -23.21
C PHE A 57 -8.62 6.92 -24.02
N VAL A 58 -9.74 6.54 -23.42
CA VAL A 58 -11.07 6.66 -23.98
C VAL A 58 -12.02 7.09 -22.88
N GLN A 59 -12.96 7.96 -23.22
CA GLN A 59 -14.10 8.26 -22.37
C GLN A 59 -15.27 7.37 -22.84
N VAL A 60 -15.77 6.53 -21.95
CA VAL A 60 -16.92 5.65 -22.20
C VAL A 60 -18.08 6.07 -21.33
N GLN A 61 -19.31 5.91 -21.78
CA GLN A 61 -20.47 6.12 -20.91
C GLN A 61 -20.53 5.00 -19.87
N SER A 62 -20.82 5.36 -18.62
CA SER A 62 -21.03 4.37 -17.57
C SER A 62 -22.27 3.52 -17.90
N PRO A 63 -22.18 2.18 -17.82
CA PRO A 63 -23.34 1.31 -18.00
C PRO A 63 -24.48 1.64 -17.02
N ASP A 64 -24.12 2.03 -15.79
CA ASP A 64 -25.08 2.29 -14.71
C ASP A 64 -25.66 3.71 -14.75
N ASN A 65 -24.98 4.64 -15.43
CA ASN A 65 -25.45 6.01 -15.62
C ASN A 65 -24.95 6.55 -16.96
N PRO A 66 -25.76 6.51 -18.02
CA PRO A 66 -25.37 6.97 -19.35
C PRO A 66 -24.97 8.45 -19.44
N ALA A 67 -25.39 9.27 -18.46
CA ALA A 67 -25.01 10.68 -18.36
C ALA A 67 -23.61 10.87 -17.72
N ALA A 68 -23.06 9.84 -17.08
CA ALA A 68 -21.73 9.86 -16.49
C ALA A 68 -20.72 9.22 -17.44
N THR A 69 -19.76 10.01 -17.93
CA THR A 69 -18.59 9.49 -18.64
C THR A 69 -17.59 8.92 -17.64
N GLN A 70 -17.01 7.76 -17.93
CA GLN A 70 -15.92 7.15 -17.21
C GLN A 70 -14.66 7.19 -18.06
N LEU A 71 -13.53 7.51 -17.42
CA LEU A 71 -12.24 7.44 -18.09
C LEU A 71 -11.71 6.01 -18.04
N MET A 72 -11.34 5.49 -19.21
CA MET A 72 -10.71 4.18 -19.33
C MET A 72 -9.39 4.33 -20.06
N VAL A 73 -8.38 3.64 -19.55
CA VAL A 73 -7.08 3.51 -20.20
C VAL A 73 -7.08 2.22 -21.00
N VAL A 74 -6.66 2.29 -22.27
CA VAL A 74 -6.64 1.15 -23.19
C VAL A 74 -5.20 0.69 -23.34
N GLY A 75 -4.93 -0.54 -22.93
CA GLY A 75 -3.70 -1.26 -23.19
C GLY A 75 -3.76 -2.08 -24.48
N LYS A 76 -2.74 -2.90 -24.72
CA LYS A 76 -2.70 -3.86 -25.82
C LYS A 76 -3.53 -5.10 -25.50
N ASP A 77 -3.41 -5.60 -24.28
CA ASP A 77 -4.06 -6.83 -23.85
C ASP A 77 -5.28 -6.58 -22.94
N HIS A 78 -5.26 -5.51 -22.15
CA HIS A 78 -6.35 -5.16 -21.22
C HIS A 78 -6.78 -3.70 -21.38
N ALA A 79 -7.93 -3.38 -20.80
CA ALA A 79 -8.30 -2.01 -20.52
C ALA A 79 -8.41 -1.82 -19.01
N TYR A 80 -8.33 -0.58 -18.55
CA TYR A 80 -8.20 -0.22 -17.16
C TYR A 80 -9.21 0.87 -16.86
N LEU A 81 -10.28 0.51 -16.17
CA LEU A 81 -11.35 1.43 -15.81
C LEU A 81 -10.92 2.25 -14.59
N MET A 82 -10.89 3.58 -14.72
CA MET A 82 -10.53 4.48 -13.63
C MET A 82 -11.77 4.81 -12.80
N GLN A 83 -11.77 4.43 -11.53
CA GLN A 83 -12.86 4.71 -10.59
C GLN A 83 -12.55 5.96 -9.76
N GLN A 84 -11.30 6.07 -9.27
CA GLN A 84 -10.77 7.23 -8.56
C GLN A 84 -9.70 7.91 -9.41
N GLY A 85 -9.57 9.24 -9.29
CA GLY A 85 -8.62 10.05 -10.07
C GLY A 85 -9.16 10.47 -11.45
N GLN A 86 -10.34 9.99 -11.85
CA GLN A 86 -10.93 10.30 -13.14
C GLN A 86 -11.30 11.78 -13.31
N ASP A 87 -11.69 12.48 -12.25
CA ASP A 87 -12.11 13.88 -12.34
C ASP A 87 -10.91 14.80 -12.54
N GLN A 88 -9.79 14.51 -11.88
CA GLN A 88 -8.50 15.17 -12.11
C GLN A 88 -8.02 14.95 -13.55
N ALA A 89 -8.10 13.71 -14.04
CA ALA A 89 -7.70 13.39 -15.40
C ALA A 89 -8.63 14.02 -16.46
N LYS A 90 -9.94 14.09 -16.20
CA LYS A 90 -10.89 14.82 -17.05
C LYS A 90 -10.62 16.32 -17.02
N ALA A 91 -10.36 16.90 -15.85
CA ALA A 91 -10.02 18.32 -15.75
C ALA A 91 -8.78 18.67 -16.59
N LEU A 92 -7.81 17.76 -16.69
CA LEU A 92 -6.65 17.92 -17.58
C LEU A 92 -7.10 17.90 -19.06
N ILE A 93 -7.93 16.95 -19.47
CA ILE A 93 -8.45 16.84 -20.85
C ILE A 93 -9.32 18.05 -21.22
N ASP A 94 -10.14 18.53 -20.29
CA ASP A 94 -11.11 19.61 -20.49
C ASP A 94 -10.52 21.01 -20.22
N SER A 95 -9.24 21.10 -19.86
CA SER A 95 -8.58 22.36 -19.50
C SER A 95 -8.39 23.33 -20.68
N GLY A 96 -8.62 22.88 -21.91
CA GLY A 96 -8.34 23.62 -23.13
C GLY A 96 -6.84 23.69 -23.46
N LEU A 97 -5.98 23.07 -22.65
CA LEU A 97 -4.58 22.85 -22.98
C LEU A 97 -4.47 21.75 -24.05
N ASP A 98 -3.53 21.93 -24.97
CA ASP A 98 -3.25 20.92 -25.99
C ASP A 98 -2.75 19.63 -25.32
N VAL A 99 -3.55 18.57 -25.42
CA VAL A 99 -3.26 17.26 -24.82
C VAL A 99 -1.95 16.66 -25.33
N SER A 100 -1.52 17.02 -26.55
CA SER A 100 -0.25 16.54 -27.11
C SER A 100 0.99 17.05 -26.35
N GLN A 101 0.85 18.15 -25.59
CA GLN A 101 1.90 18.71 -24.76
C GLN A 101 2.06 17.96 -23.43
N TRP A 102 1.09 17.14 -23.03
CA TRP A 102 1.17 16.37 -21.81
C TRP A 102 1.94 15.06 -22.01
N ARG A 103 2.84 14.76 -21.08
CA ARG A 103 3.64 13.53 -21.07
C ARG A 103 3.60 12.89 -19.71
N VAL A 104 3.51 11.56 -19.66
CA VAL A 104 3.65 10.81 -18.40
C VAL A 104 5.11 10.52 -18.06
N SER A 105 6.03 10.79 -19.00
CA SER A 105 7.48 10.75 -18.78
C SER A 105 8.19 11.80 -19.62
N LEU A 106 9.14 12.49 -19.00
CA LEU A 106 10.04 13.43 -19.68
C LEU A 106 11.26 12.73 -20.27
N ASN A 107 11.64 11.59 -19.69
CA ASN A 107 12.77 10.81 -20.17
C ASN A 107 12.44 10.18 -21.54
N LYS A 108 13.41 10.17 -22.45
CA LYS A 108 13.31 9.49 -23.75
C LYS A 108 13.75 8.03 -23.68
N ASN A 109 14.51 7.63 -22.66
CA ASN A 109 14.94 6.25 -22.51
C ASN A 109 13.80 5.33 -22.04
N ASN A 110 13.84 4.10 -22.53
CA ASN A 110 12.82 3.06 -22.39
C ASN A 110 12.63 2.51 -20.96
N ASP A 111 13.31 3.07 -19.96
CA ASP A 111 13.24 2.57 -18.58
C ASP A 111 12.00 3.03 -17.82
N PHE A 112 11.31 4.08 -18.32
CA PHE A 112 10.06 4.51 -17.72
C PHE A 112 8.97 3.46 -17.87
N LYS A 113 8.35 3.09 -16.76
CA LYS A 113 7.27 2.11 -16.67
C LYS A 113 6.14 2.65 -15.80
N LEU A 114 4.90 2.46 -16.25
CA LEU A 114 3.72 2.72 -15.45
C LEU A 114 3.48 1.52 -14.53
N ASN A 115 3.64 1.73 -13.22
CA ASN A 115 3.57 0.66 -12.23
C ASN A 115 2.16 0.56 -11.65
N PHE A 116 1.48 -0.54 -11.95
CA PHE A 116 0.13 -0.83 -11.46
C PHE A 116 0.24 -1.86 -10.35
N TYR A 117 -0.21 -1.52 -9.15
CA TYR A 117 -0.17 -2.38 -7.99
C TYR A 117 -1.53 -3.02 -7.78
N LEU A 118 -1.62 -4.34 -7.99
CA LEU A 118 -2.86 -5.07 -7.78
C LEU A 118 -3.20 -5.10 -6.29
N GLN A 119 -4.49 -5.01 -6.00
CA GLN A 119 -5.04 -5.08 -4.65
C GLN A 119 -5.46 -6.51 -4.31
N GLU A 120 -5.39 -6.88 -3.03
CA GLU A 120 -5.93 -8.16 -2.60
C GLU A 120 -7.45 -8.19 -2.83
N PRO A 121 -7.98 -9.28 -3.40
CA PRO A 121 -9.41 -9.41 -3.58
C PRO A 121 -10.09 -9.43 -2.20
N LYS A 122 -11.16 -8.65 -2.05
CA LYS A 122 -12.00 -8.70 -0.85
C LYS A 122 -12.65 -10.09 -0.78
N LYS A 123 -12.59 -10.75 0.39
CA LYS A 123 -13.05 -12.14 0.60
C LYS A 123 -14.48 -12.41 0.12
N ASP A 124 -15.35 -11.38 0.09
CA ASP A 124 -16.77 -11.50 -0.24
C ASP A 124 -17.20 -10.73 -1.51
N ALA A 125 -16.24 -10.26 -2.32
CA ALA A 125 -16.54 -9.55 -3.56
C ALA A 125 -16.35 -10.47 -4.78
N PRO A 126 -17.09 -10.24 -5.89
CA PRO A 126 -16.79 -10.89 -7.16
C PRO A 126 -15.31 -10.66 -7.52
N GLN A 127 -14.67 -11.66 -8.14
CA GLN A 127 -13.26 -11.62 -8.53
C GLN A 127 -12.98 -10.48 -9.53
N GLN A 128 -12.78 -9.28 -9.01
CA GLN A 128 -12.40 -8.10 -9.77
C GLN A 128 -10.93 -7.81 -9.45
N LEU A 129 -10.12 -7.72 -10.50
CA LEU A 129 -8.71 -7.35 -10.39
C LEU A 129 -8.61 -5.84 -10.25
N ASN A 130 -8.61 -5.37 -9.02
CA ASN A 130 -8.45 -3.95 -8.72
C ASN A 130 -6.98 -3.57 -8.67
N PHE A 131 -6.67 -2.33 -9.02
CA PHE A 131 -5.31 -1.79 -9.02
C PHE A 131 -5.28 -0.38 -8.44
N ASN A 132 -4.10 -0.01 -7.93
CA ASN A 132 -3.70 1.35 -7.65
C ASN A 132 -2.50 1.71 -8.54
N THR A 133 -2.46 2.93 -9.06
CA THR A 133 -1.28 3.50 -9.70
C THR A 133 -1.22 4.99 -9.42
N GLN A 134 -0.01 5.53 -9.37
CA GLN A 134 0.21 6.97 -9.41
C GLN A 134 0.79 7.32 -10.79
N MET A 135 0.27 8.37 -11.43
CA MET A 135 0.84 8.92 -12.64
C MET A 135 1.21 10.38 -12.42
N VAL A 136 2.35 10.78 -12.98
CA VAL A 136 2.77 12.17 -13.02
C VAL A 136 2.66 12.66 -14.45
N PHE A 137 1.85 13.69 -14.66
CA PHE A 137 1.68 14.35 -15.95
C PHE A 137 2.52 15.60 -15.98
N TYR A 138 3.38 15.72 -16.98
CA TYR A 138 4.26 16.86 -17.20
C TYR A 138 3.79 17.65 -18.41
N PHE A 139 3.65 18.95 -18.25
CA PHE A 139 3.34 19.86 -19.33
C PHE A 139 4.64 20.25 -20.06
N ASN A 140 4.86 19.67 -21.23
CA ASN A 140 6.11 19.76 -21.98
C ASN A 140 6.14 20.98 -22.91
N GLN A 141 6.02 22.18 -22.33
CA GLN A 141 6.18 23.45 -23.05
C GLN A 141 7.07 24.40 -22.23
N ALA A 142 8.17 24.86 -22.83
CA ALA A 142 9.17 25.66 -22.12
C ALA A 142 8.64 27.03 -21.66
N ASN A 143 7.78 27.67 -22.47
CA ASN A 143 7.20 28.98 -22.18
C ASN A 143 5.68 28.93 -22.38
N PRO A 144 4.90 28.60 -21.33
CA PRO A 144 3.45 28.67 -21.38
C PRO A 144 2.96 30.11 -21.54
N THR A 145 1.89 30.33 -22.32
CA THR A 145 1.24 31.65 -22.42
C THR A 145 0.51 31.99 -21.12
N SER A 146 0.16 33.26 -20.90
CA SER A 146 -0.61 33.68 -19.72
C SER A 146 -1.94 32.92 -19.59
N GLN A 147 -2.60 32.62 -20.72
CA GLN A 147 -3.82 31.80 -20.73
C GLN A 147 -3.56 30.36 -20.30
N GLN A 148 -2.44 29.77 -20.75
CA GLN A 148 -2.04 28.43 -20.35
C GLN A 148 -1.66 28.37 -18.87
N LEU A 149 -0.99 29.40 -18.33
CA LEU A 149 -0.67 29.49 -16.90
C LEU A 149 -1.95 29.51 -16.03
N ILE A 150 -2.97 30.27 -16.44
CA ILE A 150 -4.27 30.28 -15.75
C ILE A 150 -4.92 28.88 -15.79
N ALA A 151 -4.86 28.20 -16.93
CA ALA A 151 -5.40 26.84 -17.05
C ALA A 151 -4.64 25.83 -16.20
N LEU A 152 -3.30 25.91 -16.17
CA LEU A 152 -2.42 25.07 -15.34
C LEU A 152 -2.68 25.25 -13.84
N ASP A 153 -2.86 26.49 -13.39
CA ASP A 153 -3.21 26.81 -12.00
C ASP A 153 -4.59 26.25 -11.64
N LYS A 154 -5.59 26.41 -12.53
CA LYS A 154 -6.95 25.89 -12.32
C LYS A 154 -7.01 24.38 -12.15
N ILE A 155 -6.16 23.63 -12.86
CA ILE A 155 -6.07 22.16 -12.71
C ILE A 155 -5.13 21.72 -11.58
N GLY A 156 -4.53 22.67 -10.85
CA GLY A 156 -3.64 22.40 -9.72
C GLY A 156 -2.25 21.90 -10.12
N ALA A 157 -1.79 22.17 -11.35
CA ALA A 157 -0.45 21.82 -11.78
C ALA A 157 0.58 22.71 -11.07
N LYS A 158 1.64 22.10 -10.54
CA LYS A 158 2.69 22.80 -9.78
C LYS A 158 3.97 22.85 -10.58
N LEU A 159 4.67 23.98 -10.51
CA LEU A 159 6.03 24.07 -11.03
C LEU A 159 6.94 23.13 -10.22
N SER A 160 7.66 22.26 -10.91
CA SER A 160 8.52 21.25 -10.32
C SER A 160 9.89 21.27 -11.01
N ASP A 161 10.93 21.11 -10.20
CA ASP A 161 12.31 21.00 -10.65
C ASP A 161 12.61 19.52 -10.87
N ILE A 162 12.96 19.18 -12.11
CA ILE A 162 13.18 17.78 -12.51
C ILE A 162 14.57 17.67 -13.08
N GLU A 163 15.38 16.82 -12.47
CA GLU A 163 16.67 16.40 -13.02
C GLU A 163 16.41 15.41 -14.16
N VAL A 164 16.86 15.77 -15.36
CA VAL A 164 16.87 14.87 -16.52
C VAL A 164 18.25 14.20 -16.66
N GLU A 165 18.36 13.15 -17.48
CA GLU A 165 19.50 12.22 -17.58
C GLU A 165 20.91 12.84 -17.69
N ASN A 166 21.02 14.12 -18.06
CA ASN A 166 22.30 14.83 -18.15
C ASN A 166 22.64 15.67 -16.91
N GLY A 167 21.93 15.47 -15.79
CA GLY A 167 22.07 16.30 -14.59
C GLY A 167 21.53 17.73 -14.78
N LEU A 168 20.80 17.97 -15.87
CA LEU A 168 20.15 19.25 -16.14
C LEU A 168 18.85 19.31 -15.35
N THR A 169 18.69 20.35 -14.55
CA THR A 169 17.40 20.66 -13.92
C THR A 169 16.55 21.44 -14.91
N ILE A 170 15.37 20.92 -15.22
CA ILE A 170 14.36 21.64 -15.99
C ILE A 170 13.18 21.98 -15.09
N HIS A 171 12.62 23.17 -15.29
CA HIS A 171 11.42 23.63 -14.60
C HIS A 171 10.20 23.27 -15.46
N VAL A 172 9.34 22.40 -14.96
CA VAL A 172 8.13 21.98 -15.69
C VAL A 172 6.93 22.03 -14.78
N TYR A 173 5.76 22.31 -15.35
CA TYR A 173 4.51 22.12 -14.62
C TYR A 173 4.16 20.64 -14.57
N SER A 174 3.93 20.12 -13.38
CA SER A 174 3.56 18.74 -13.16
C SER A 174 2.28 18.61 -12.34
N MET A 175 1.54 17.53 -12.59
CA MET A 175 0.36 17.15 -11.84
C MET A 175 0.47 15.67 -11.51
N VAL A 176 0.34 15.35 -10.21
CA VAL A 176 0.30 13.96 -9.75
C VAL A 176 -1.15 13.55 -9.59
N VAL A 177 -1.51 12.41 -10.16
CA VAL A 177 -2.85 11.84 -10.02
C VAL A 177 -2.73 10.41 -9.53
N ASP A 178 -3.35 10.15 -8.38
CA ASP A 178 -3.53 8.81 -7.86
C ASP A 178 -4.80 8.20 -8.47
N PHE A 179 -4.62 7.07 -9.14
CA PHE A 179 -5.69 6.30 -9.74
C PHE A 179 -5.93 5.02 -8.96
N ASN A 180 -7.20 4.75 -8.70
CA ASN A 180 -7.68 3.42 -8.34
C ASN A 180 -8.69 2.97 -9.39
N GLY A 181 -8.62 1.71 -9.76
CA GLY A 181 -9.43 1.20 -10.85
C GLY A 181 -9.49 -0.30 -10.90
N GLN A 182 -10.09 -0.78 -11.98
CA GLN A 182 -10.29 -2.19 -12.25
C GLN A 182 -9.67 -2.57 -13.60
N VAL A 183 -8.93 -3.67 -13.63
CA VAL A 183 -8.50 -4.29 -14.88
C VAL A 183 -9.72 -4.96 -15.51
N VAL A 184 -10.08 -4.51 -16.70
CA VAL A 184 -11.19 -5.02 -17.49
C VAL A 184 -10.68 -5.66 -18.78
N GLY A 185 -11.33 -6.75 -19.20
CA GLY A 185 -10.96 -7.43 -20.45
C GLY A 185 -11.27 -6.58 -21.68
N LEU A 186 -10.40 -6.65 -22.70
CA LEU A 186 -10.65 -6.02 -24.01
C LEU A 186 -11.64 -6.85 -24.84
N ASN A 187 -12.94 -6.54 -24.71
CA ASN A 187 -13.98 -7.11 -25.56
C ASN A 187 -13.92 -6.54 -27.01
N LYS A 188 -14.66 -7.14 -27.95
CA LYS A 188 -14.65 -6.70 -29.37
C LYS A 188 -15.07 -5.24 -29.55
N GLN A 189 -15.95 -4.72 -28.70
CA GLN A 189 -16.42 -3.34 -28.75
C GLN A 189 -15.31 -2.37 -28.34
N LEU A 190 -14.66 -2.59 -27.18
CA LEU A 190 -13.55 -1.77 -26.68
C LEU A 190 -12.35 -1.75 -27.63
N ARG A 191 -12.08 -2.88 -28.32
CA ARG A 191 -11.03 -2.95 -29.36
C ARG A 191 -11.33 -2.09 -30.59
N ALA A 192 -12.60 -1.81 -30.87
CA ALA A 192 -13.04 -1.04 -32.03
C ALA A 192 -13.21 0.46 -31.73
N ILE A 193 -13.17 0.88 -30.46
CA ILE A 193 -13.30 2.30 -30.10
C ILE A 193 -12.03 3.05 -30.52
N LYS A 194 -12.20 4.20 -31.19
CA LYS A 194 -11.11 5.14 -31.41
C LYS A 194 -10.71 5.77 -30.09
N TYR A 195 -9.50 5.46 -29.63
CA TYR A 195 -8.91 6.06 -28.44
C TYR A 195 -8.01 7.24 -28.82
N GLN A 196 -7.86 8.19 -27.89
CA GLN A 196 -6.87 9.24 -28.01
C GLN A 196 -5.51 8.65 -27.64
N GLN A 197 -4.58 8.68 -28.60
CA GLN A 197 -3.24 8.13 -28.42
C GLN A 197 -2.39 9.09 -27.60
N PHE A 198 -1.57 8.54 -26.71
CA PHE A 198 -0.50 9.32 -26.12
C PHE A 198 0.55 9.64 -27.17
N SER A 199 1.40 10.64 -26.88
CA SER A 199 2.54 10.99 -27.73
C SER A 199 3.52 9.83 -27.96
N ARG A 200 3.47 8.79 -27.13
CA ARG A 200 4.34 7.61 -27.15
C ARG A 200 3.59 6.41 -26.54
N ASP A 201 4.02 5.21 -26.88
CA ASP A 201 3.63 4.02 -26.14
C ASP A 201 4.38 3.95 -24.81
N TYR A 202 3.68 3.61 -23.73
CA TYR A 202 4.28 3.46 -22.40
C TYR A 202 4.10 2.04 -21.87
N PRO A 203 5.16 1.36 -21.41
CA PRO A 203 5.00 0.02 -20.84
C PRO A 203 4.28 0.09 -19.50
N ILE A 204 3.32 -0.80 -19.29
CA ILE A 204 2.61 -1.00 -18.03
C ILE A 204 3.17 -2.25 -17.38
N VAL A 205 3.53 -2.17 -16.11
CA VAL A 205 3.99 -3.30 -15.31
C VAL A 205 3.04 -3.49 -14.14
N MET A 206 2.40 -4.66 -14.08
CA MET A 206 1.50 -5.03 -13.00
C MET A 206 2.27 -5.82 -11.94
N TYR A 207 2.19 -5.35 -10.69
CA TYR A 207 2.76 -6.00 -9.52
C TYR A 207 1.66 -6.70 -8.73
N SER A 208 1.95 -7.90 -8.22
CA SER A 208 1.09 -8.56 -7.23
C SER A 208 0.95 -7.70 -5.97
N PRO A 209 -0.09 -7.92 -5.15
CA PRO A 209 -0.15 -7.32 -3.83
C PRO A 209 1.12 -7.65 -3.01
N ASN A 210 1.50 -6.74 -2.12
CA ASN A 210 2.51 -7.02 -1.11
C ASN A 210 2.00 -8.12 -0.19
N LYS A 211 2.89 -9.02 0.24
CA LYS A 211 2.53 -10.11 1.15
C LYS A 211 3.19 -9.88 2.49
N SER A 212 2.40 -9.83 3.56
CA SER A 212 2.94 -9.97 4.91
C SER A 212 3.11 -11.44 5.23
N VAL A 213 4.32 -11.83 5.61
CA VAL A 213 4.62 -13.18 6.09
C VAL A 213 5.01 -13.09 7.55
N THR A 214 4.29 -13.80 8.40
CA THR A 214 4.62 -13.91 9.82
C THR A 214 5.62 -15.04 10.01
N HIS A 215 6.81 -14.70 10.52
CA HIS A 215 7.86 -15.65 10.85
C HIS A 215 8.00 -15.78 12.36
N VAL A 216 8.38 -16.96 12.83
CA VAL A 216 8.78 -17.16 14.22
C VAL A 216 10.12 -16.48 14.45
N ASN A 217 10.22 -15.64 15.47
CA ASN A 217 11.47 -15.06 15.91
C ASN A 217 12.20 -16.08 16.79
N TYR A 218 12.98 -16.96 16.15
CA TYR A 218 13.73 -18.01 16.85
C TYR A 218 14.70 -17.46 17.90
N GLY A 219 15.30 -16.29 17.67
CA GLY A 219 16.18 -15.66 18.65
C GLY A 219 15.43 -15.32 19.94
N THR A 220 14.24 -14.75 19.81
CA THR A 220 13.34 -14.48 20.95
C THR A 220 12.84 -15.78 21.59
N LEU A 221 12.41 -16.75 20.79
CA LEU A 221 11.93 -18.05 21.29
C LEU A 221 13.00 -18.77 22.12
N PHE A 222 14.22 -18.90 21.61
CA PHE A 222 15.30 -19.55 22.35
C PHE A 222 15.72 -18.76 23.59
N LYS A 223 15.68 -17.43 23.54
CA LYS A 223 15.92 -16.59 24.72
C LYS A 223 14.86 -16.83 25.80
N GLN A 224 13.58 -16.90 25.44
CA GLN A 224 12.51 -17.19 26.40
C GLN A 224 12.65 -18.62 26.96
N ILE A 225 12.94 -19.61 26.13
CA ILE A 225 13.21 -21.00 26.59
C ILE A 225 14.40 -21.03 27.56
N ALA A 226 15.50 -20.32 27.25
CA ALA A 226 16.68 -20.29 28.11
C ALA A 226 16.45 -19.55 29.44
N LEU A 227 15.58 -18.53 29.45
CA LEU A 227 15.25 -17.77 30.65
C LEU A 227 14.15 -18.43 31.51
N THR A 228 13.35 -19.33 30.94
CA THR A 228 12.23 -19.98 31.63
C THR A 228 12.65 -20.71 32.92
N PRO A 229 13.76 -21.46 32.99
CA PRO A 229 14.20 -22.06 34.25
C PRO A 229 14.48 -21.04 35.35
N PHE A 230 15.04 -19.87 35.00
CA PHE A 230 15.35 -18.82 35.96
C PHE A 230 14.10 -18.07 36.43
N THR A 231 13.16 -17.80 35.52
CA THR A 231 11.88 -17.19 35.90
C THR A 231 11.03 -18.13 36.74
N LEU A 232 11.10 -19.43 36.49
CA LEU A 232 10.40 -20.45 37.27
C LEU A 232 10.98 -20.58 38.68
N ILE A 233 12.32 -20.47 38.84
CA ILE A 233 12.96 -20.36 40.17
C ILE A 233 12.56 -19.04 40.86
N GLY A 234 12.55 -17.92 40.13
CA GLY A 234 12.12 -16.62 40.67
C GLY A 234 10.68 -16.65 41.17
N ASP A 235 9.79 -17.27 40.39
CA ASP A 235 8.40 -17.49 40.73
C ASP A 235 8.24 -18.35 41.99
N VAL A 236 9.02 -19.43 42.12
CA VAL A 236 8.92 -20.39 43.25
C VAL A 236 9.59 -19.89 44.53
N VAL A 237 10.69 -19.13 44.43
CA VAL A 237 11.53 -18.78 45.59
C VAL A 237 11.42 -17.30 45.95
N LEU A 238 11.58 -16.40 45.00
CA LEU A 238 11.71 -14.96 45.27
C LEU A 238 10.37 -14.27 45.51
N VAL A 239 9.34 -14.59 44.71
CA VAL A 239 8.01 -13.98 44.85
C VAL A 239 7.38 -14.29 46.23
N PRO A 240 7.40 -15.54 46.74
CA PRO A 240 6.88 -15.82 48.08
C PRO A 240 7.67 -15.16 49.20
N LEU A 241 9.01 -15.07 49.07
CA LEU A 241 9.85 -14.40 50.08
C LEU A 241 9.56 -12.89 50.16
N LEU A 242 9.35 -12.22 49.03
CA LEU A 242 9.03 -10.79 49.00
C LEU A 242 7.67 -10.48 49.63
N PHE A 243 6.67 -11.35 49.42
CA PHE A 243 5.37 -11.30 50.09
C PHE A 243 5.48 -11.52 51.61
N ILE A 244 6.32 -12.47 52.05
CA ILE A 244 6.54 -12.74 53.48
C ILE A 244 7.33 -11.60 54.15
N SER A 245 8.26 -10.95 53.44
CA SER A 245 9.05 -9.83 53.96
C SER A 245 8.32 -8.47 53.94
N GLY A 246 7.10 -8.41 53.40
CA GLY A 246 6.28 -7.18 53.37
C GLY A 246 6.80 -6.08 52.44
N VAL A 247 7.55 -6.45 51.41
CA VAL A 247 8.18 -5.50 50.45
C VAL A 247 7.32 -5.29 49.19
N LEU A 248 6.24 -6.06 49.04
CA LEU A 248 5.28 -6.03 47.94
C LEU A 248 3.84 -5.97 48.47
#